data_AF-A0A090T2Q0-F1
#
_entry.id   AF-A0A090T2Q0-F1
#
_cell.length_a   1.000
_cell.length_b   1.000
_cell.length_c   1.000
_cell.angle_alpha   90.00
_cell.angle_beta   90.00
_cell.angle_gamma   90.00
#
_symmetry.space_group_name_H-M   'P 1'
#
loop_
_entity.id
_entity.type
_entity.pdbx_description
1 polymer ?
#
loop_
_entity_poly.entity_id
_entity_poly.type
_entity_poly.pdbx_seq_one_letter_code
_entity_poly.pdbx_strand_id
1 'polypeptide(L)'
;MHTRSTIVLWAIVLVILLQALSVQMLSAMNGDVAFLFSMAKHTGLQEFYLQYYEVNPPLIVYLYKLFLLPSLLGINELASANTSMILYILLCLVLSYHYLSHLSHFARFSLTLAFTIGLVAVSEIMFLQREHIIAAGLIVYVAHALNSENNAKTRVWWELSAPLS
;
A
#
# COMPACT_ATOMS: atom_id res chain seq x y z
N MET A 1 2.94 14.37 -24.92
CA MET A 1 3.98 13.45 -24.41
C MET A 1 3.62 12.81 -23.06
N HIS A 2 2.96 13.53 -22.14
CA HIS A 2 2.64 13.03 -20.79
C HIS A 2 1.84 11.72 -20.70
N THR A 3 0.86 11.49 -21.58
CA THR A 3 0.06 10.26 -21.56
C THR A 3 0.88 9.01 -21.89
N ARG A 4 1.81 9.09 -22.85
CA ARG A 4 2.67 7.96 -23.22
C ARG A 4 3.61 7.58 -22.07
N SER A 5 4.19 8.58 -21.40
CA SER A 5 5.09 8.34 -20.27
C SER A 5 4.36 7.79 -19.04
N THR A 6 3.12 8.21 -18.79
CA THR A 6 2.28 7.60 -17.73
C THR A 6 1.94 6.15 -18.03
N ILE A 7 1.62 5.80 -19.29
CA ILE A 7 1.38 4.39 -19.67
C ILE A 7 2.64 3.55 -19.46
N VAL A 8 3.80 4.05 -19.89
CA VAL A 8 5.08 3.38 -19.69
C VAL A 8 5.38 3.18 -18.21
N LEU A 9 5.14 4.19 -17.36
CA LEU A 9 5.29 4.07 -15.90
C LEU A 9 4.47 2.89 -15.36
N TRP A 10 3.17 2.86 -15.66
CA TRP A 10 2.29 1.83 -15.12
C TRP A 10 2.59 0.44 -15.67
N ALA A 11 3.06 0.34 -16.92
CA ALA A 11 3.55 -0.92 -17.47
C ALA A 11 4.79 -1.42 -16.70
N ILE A 12 5.76 -0.54 -16.39
CA ILE A 12 6.94 -0.89 -15.58
C ILE A 12 6.53 -1.30 -14.17
N VAL A 13 5.67 -0.53 -13.52
CA VAL A 13 5.15 -0.84 -12.17
C VAL A 13 4.47 -2.21 -12.17
N LEU A 14 3.63 -2.50 -13.15
CA LEU A 14 2.94 -3.78 -13.24
C LEU A 14 3.92 -4.95 -13.40
N VAL A 15 4.95 -4.81 -14.25
CA VAL A 15 5.98 -5.84 -14.42
C VAL A 15 6.73 -6.09 -13.11
N ILE A 16 7.12 -5.04 -12.37
CA ILE A 16 7.79 -5.18 -11.08
C ILE A 16 6.89 -5.88 -10.06
N LEU A 17 5.61 -5.51 -9.98
CA LEU A 17 4.66 -6.11 -9.03
C LEU A 17 4.34 -7.58 -9.36
N LEU A 18 4.23 -7.93 -10.64
CA LEU A 18 4.04 -9.33 -11.06
C LEU A 18 5.29 -10.18 -10.77
N GLN A 19 6.48 -9.62 -10.99
CA GLN A 19 7.73 -10.27 -10.61
C GLN A 19 7.79 -10.49 -9.09
N ALA A 20 7.43 -9.48 -8.29
CA ALA A 20 7.36 -9.56 -6.85
C ALA A 20 6.39 -10.67 -6.41
N LEU A 21 5.16 -10.67 -6.94
CA LEU A 21 4.16 -11.69 -6.66
C LEU A 21 4.70 -13.10 -6.92
N SER A 22 5.36 -13.29 -8.07
CA SER A 22 5.92 -14.59 -8.47
C SER A 22 6.97 -15.10 -7.49
N VAL A 23 7.85 -14.21 -7.01
CA VAL A 23 8.86 -14.55 -5.99
C VAL A 23 8.20 -14.89 -4.66
N GLN A 24 7.24 -14.07 -4.21
CA GLN A 24 6.57 -14.27 -2.91
C GLN A 24 5.70 -15.54 -2.87
N MET A 25 5.22 -16.04 -4.01
CA MET A 25 4.51 -17.33 -4.07
C MET A 25 5.41 -18.54 -3.78
N LEU A 26 6.72 -18.39 -3.96
CA LEU A 26 7.69 -19.46 -3.72
C LEU A 26 8.28 -19.40 -2.30
N SER A 27 8.13 -18.27 -1.61
CA SER A 27 8.64 -18.06 -0.27
C SER A 27 7.76 -18.70 0.80
N ALA A 28 8.41 -19.17 1.88
CA ALA A 28 7.70 -19.67 3.05
C ALA A 28 7.06 -18.50 3.84
N MET A 29 5.88 -18.76 4.41
CA MET A 29 5.19 -17.78 5.25
C MET A 29 5.96 -17.57 6.56
N ASN A 30 6.19 -16.29 6.91
CA ASN A 30 6.75 -15.91 8.21
C ASN A 30 5.83 -16.34 9.37
N GLY A 31 6.41 -16.71 10.52
CA GLY A 31 5.65 -17.13 11.71
C GLY A 31 4.68 -16.08 12.25
N ASP A 32 5.06 -14.79 12.27
CA ASP A 32 4.18 -13.69 12.71
C ASP A 32 3.00 -13.53 11.76
N VAL A 33 3.27 -13.64 10.46
CA VAL A 33 2.23 -13.60 9.43
C VAL A 33 1.30 -14.80 9.59
N ALA A 34 1.85 -16.01 9.77
CA ALA A 34 1.06 -17.22 9.98
C ALA A 34 0.17 -17.13 11.23
N PHE A 35 0.66 -16.53 12.32
CA PHE A 35 -0.12 -16.26 13.52
C PHE A 35 -1.29 -15.32 13.24
N LEU A 36 -1.03 -14.18 12.60
CA LEU A 36 -2.06 -13.19 12.24
C LEU A 36 -3.08 -13.76 11.24
N PHE A 37 -2.64 -14.62 10.32
CA PHE A 37 -3.51 -15.39 9.42
C PHE A 37 -4.44 -16.32 10.19
N SER A 38 -3.88 -17.11 11.11
CA SER A 38 -4.64 -18.03 11.94
C SER A 38 -5.69 -17.28 12.76
N MET A 39 -5.31 -16.16 13.37
CA MET A 39 -6.23 -15.30 14.12
C MET A 39 -7.33 -14.74 13.21
N ALA A 40 -6.97 -14.18 12.05
CA ALA A 40 -7.93 -13.64 11.08
C ALA A 40 -8.92 -14.70 10.56
N LYS A 41 -8.49 -15.95 10.43
CA LYS A 41 -9.34 -17.05 9.94
C LYS A 41 -10.32 -17.57 11.00
N HIS A 42 -9.87 -17.71 12.24
CA HIS A 42 -10.63 -18.45 13.26
C HIS A 42 -11.44 -17.59 14.22
N THR A 43 -11.33 -16.26 14.16
CA THR A 43 -12.06 -15.34 15.06
C THR A 43 -13.19 -14.60 14.35
N GLY A 44 -14.26 -14.27 15.08
CA GLY A 44 -15.26 -13.30 14.63
C GLY A 44 -14.74 -11.85 14.66
N LEU A 45 -15.55 -10.88 14.24
CA LEU A 45 -15.18 -9.44 14.28
C LEU A 45 -15.07 -8.88 15.71
N GLN A 46 -15.55 -9.57 16.74
CA GLN A 46 -15.55 -9.05 18.11
C GLN A 46 -14.75 -9.92 19.09
N GLU A 47 -14.27 -11.09 18.66
CA GLU A 47 -13.79 -12.14 19.55
C GLU A 47 -12.26 -12.29 19.55
N PHE A 48 -11.55 -11.41 18.84
CA PHE A 48 -10.09 -11.42 18.66
C PHE A 48 -9.32 -11.66 19.96
N TYR A 49 -9.55 -10.82 20.96
CA TYR A 49 -8.81 -10.84 22.23
C TYR A 49 -9.43 -11.75 23.30
N LEU A 50 -10.53 -12.43 22.98
CA LEU A 50 -11.10 -13.43 23.89
C LEU A 50 -10.32 -14.75 23.81
N GLN A 51 -9.80 -15.07 22.62
CA GLN A 51 -9.13 -16.35 22.34
C GLN A 51 -7.62 -16.22 22.10
N TYR A 52 -7.14 -15.02 21.76
CA TYR A 52 -5.72 -14.76 21.48
C TYR A 52 -5.19 -13.60 22.33
N TYR A 53 -4.01 -13.78 22.93
CA TYR A 53 -3.27 -12.67 23.54
C TYR A 53 -2.38 -12.03 22.48
N GLU A 54 -2.83 -10.92 21.93
CA GLU A 54 -2.12 -10.16 20.89
C GLU A 54 -1.97 -8.71 21.34
N VAL A 55 -0.78 -8.15 21.17
CA VAL A 55 -0.43 -6.76 21.51
C VAL A 55 -0.74 -5.83 20.34
N ASN A 56 -0.77 -6.37 19.12
CA ASN A 56 -1.07 -5.60 17.92
C ASN A 56 -2.49 -5.00 17.97
N PRO A 57 -2.69 -3.77 17.45
CA PRO A 57 -4.01 -3.17 17.33
C PRO A 57 -4.95 -4.01 16.45
N PRO A 58 -6.26 -4.07 16.73
CA PRO A 58 -7.18 -4.97 16.03
C PRO A 58 -7.30 -4.67 14.54
N LEU A 59 -7.00 -3.42 14.14
CA LEU A 59 -7.00 -2.98 12.74
C LEU A 59 -6.19 -3.92 11.84
N ILE A 60 -5.03 -4.40 12.31
CA ILE A 60 -4.19 -5.25 11.47
C ILE A 60 -4.88 -6.58 11.16
N VAL A 61 -5.58 -7.17 12.13
CA VAL A 61 -6.29 -8.45 11.96
C VAL A 61 -7.46 -8.30 10.99
N TYR A 62 -8.15 -7.16 11.01
CA TYR A 62 -9.17 -6.84 10.01
C TYR A 62 -8.59 -6.73 8.59
N LEU A 63 -7.40 -6.14 8.43
CA LEU A 63 -6.72 -6.11 7.13
C LEU A 63 -6.39 -7.51 6.63
N TYR A 64 -5.90 -8.41 7.49
CA TYR A 64 -5.68 -9.81 7.11
C TYR A 64 -6.97 -10.54 6.73
N LYS A 65 -8.09 -10.26 7.40
CA LYS A 65 -9.41 -10.78 6.98
C LYS A 65 -9.77 -10.32 5.57
N LEU A 66 -9.53 -9.05 5.24
CA LEU A 66 -9.73 -8.54 3.89
C LEU A 66 -8.79 -9.23 2.88
N PHE A 67 -7.53 -9.44 3.25
CA PHE A 67 -6.55 -10.10 2.37
C PHE A 67 -6.88 -11.58 2.09
N LEU A 68 -7.64 -12.21 2.99
CA LEU A 68 -8.19 -13.56 2.85
C LEU A 68 -9.51 -13.63 2.07
N LEU A 69 -10.15 -12.52 1.70
CA LEU A 69 -11.41 -12.58 0.93
C LEU A 69 -11.31 -13.42 -0.35
N PRO A 70 -10.25 -13.32 -1.18
CA PRO A 70 -10.10 -14.18 -2.36
C PRO A 70 -10.05 -15.68 -2.03
N SER A 71 -9.63 -16.09 -0.83
CA SER A 71 -9.63 -17.51 -0.46
C SER A 71 -11.05 -18.07 -0.28
N LEU A 72 -12.04 -17.21 -0.02
CA LEU A 72 -13.46 -17.60 -0.02
C LEU A 72 -13.95 -18.04 -1.42
N LEU A 73 -13.22 -17.66 -2.48
CA LEU A 73 -13.48 -18.06 -3.87
C LEU A 73 -12.70 -19.33 -4.29
N GLY A 74 -12.04 -20.01 -3.34
CA GLY A 74 -11.28 -21.23 -3.60
C GLY A 74 -9.81 -21.00 -3.99
N ILE A 75 -9.31 -19.76 -3.90
CA ILE A 75 -7.88 -19.47 -4.07
C ILE A 75 -7.12 -19.94 -2.82
N ASN A 76 -5.93 -20.51 -3.01
CA ASN A 76 -5.05 -20.88 -1.89
C ASN A 76 -4.82 -19.69 -0.94
N GLU A 77 -4.79 -19.91 0.38
CA GLU A 77 -4.70 -18.85 1.38
C GLU A 77 -3.45 -17.97 1.20
N LEU A 78 -2.29 -18.57 0.94
CA LEU A 78 -1.05 -17.82 0.66
C LEU A 78 -1.15 -17.05 -0.66
N ALA A 79 -1.79 -17.65 -1.68
CA ALA A 79 -1.99 -16.97 -2.95
C ALA A 79 -2.95 -15.77 -2.81
N SER A 80 -4.03 -15.93 -2.03
CA SER A 80 -4.98 -14.88 -1.70
C SER A 80 -4.30 -13.72 -0.98
N ALA A 81 -3.52 -14.05 0.05
CA ALA A 81 -2.74 -13.13 0.86
C ALA A 81 -1.81 -12.24 0.04
N ASN A 82 -0.92 -12.87 -0.71
CA ASN A 82 0.11 -12.19 -1.48
C ASN A 82 -0.51 -11.38 -2.62
N THR A 83 -1.55 -11.91 -3.27
CA THR A 83 -2.28 -11.17 -4.31
C THR A 83 -2.95 -9.92 -3.73
N SER A 84 -3.64 -10.05 -2.59
CA SER A 84 -4.27 -8.92 -1.90
C SER A 84 -3.25 -7.86 -1.48
N MET A 85 -2.07 -8.26 -1.01
CA MET A 85 -1.01 -7.31 -0.67
C MET A 85 -0.46 -6.57 -1.87
N ILE A 86 -0.24 -7.26 -2.99
CA ILE A 86 0.19 -6.61 -4.24
C ILE A 86 -0.88 -5.64 -4.75
N LEU A 87 -2.16 -6.01 -4.67
CA LEU A 87 -3.27 -5.11 -5.01
C LEU A 87 -3.33 -3.90 -4.06
N TYR A 88 -3.06 -4.10 -2.76
CA TYR A 88 -2.99 -3.03 -1.78
C TYR A 88 -1.83 -2.06 -2.07
N ILE A 89 -0.64 -2.58 -2.40
CA ILE A 89 0.50 -1.77 -2.84
C ILE A 89 0.14 -0.98 -4.10
N LEU A 90 -0.46 -1.62 -5.09
CA LEU A 90 -0.88 -0.96 -6.34
C LEU A 90 -1.86 0.18 -6.05
N LEU A 91 -2.86 -0.06 -5.20
CA LEU A 91 -3.80 0.97 -4.76
C LEU A 91 -3.08 2.15 -4.09
N CYS A 92 -2.15 1.87 -3.17
CA CYS A 92 -1.36 2.91 -2.51
C CYS A 92 -0.53 3.72 -3.51
N LEU A 93 0.09 3.08 -4.50
CA LEU A 93 0.86 3.76 -5.55
C LEU A 93 -0.03 4.63 -6.44
N VAL A 94 -1.23 4.16 -6.80
CA VAL A 94 -2.21 4.93 -7.59
C VAL A 94 -2.67 6.18 -6.83
N LEU A 95 -3.03 6.02 -5.56
CA LEU A 95 -3.44 7.14 -4.71
C LEU A 95 -2.30 8.15 -4.52
N SER A 96 -1.07 7.66 -4.29
CA SER A 96 0.10 8.51 -4.13
C SER A 96 0.41 9.28 -5.42
N TYR A 97 0.36 8.62 -6.58
CA TYR A 97 0.55 9.27 -7.88
C TYR A 97 -0.50 10.35 -8.17
N HIS A 98 -1.74 10.13 -7.69
CA HIS A 98 -2.83 11.10 -7.79
C HIS A 98 -2.61 12.32 -6.87
N TYR A 99 -2.27 12.10 -5.60
CA TYR A 99 -2.01 13.19 -4.65
C TYR A 99 -0.78 14.04 -5.02
N LEU A 100 0.22 13.44 -5.65
CA LEU A 100 1.41 14.15 -6.15
C LEU A 100 1.17 14.86 -7.49
N SER A 101 -0.08 15.05 -7.94
CA SER A 101 -0.41 15.69 -9.22
C SER A 101 0.10 17.12 -9.39
N HIS A 102 0.34 17.84 -8.28
CA HIS A 102 0.94 19.17 -8.28
C HIS A 102 2.44 19.20 -8.63
N LEU A 103 3.14 18.07 -8.52
CA LEU A 103 4.56 17.98 -8.88
C LEU A 103 4.77 17.85 -10.39
N SER A 104 5.98 18.16 -10.85
CA SER A 104 6.37 17.97 -12.25
C SER A 104 6.22 16.50 -12.66
N HIS A 105 5.90 16.24 -13.93
CA HIS A 105 5.71 14.88 -14.44
C HIS A 105 6.92 13.98 -14.16
N PHE A 106 8.14 14.51 -14.32
CA PHE A 106 9.37 13.77 -14.04
C PHE A 106 9.49 13.40 -12.56
N ALA A 107 9.24 14.34 -11.63
CA ALA A 107 9.28 14.06 -10.20
C ALA A 107 8.26 12.99 -9.80
N ARG A 108 7.02 13.08 -10.32
CA ARG A 108 5.97 12.06 -10.08
C ARG A 108 6.39 10.68 -10.58
N PHE A 109 6.93 10.62 -11.80
CA PHE A 109 7.42 9.38 -12.39
C PHE A 109 8.52 8.74 -11.51
N SER A 110 9.54 9.52 -11.14
CA SER A 110 10.67 9.04 -10.35
C SER A 110 10.25 8.63 -8.94
N LEU A 111 9.37 9.38 -8.28
CA LEU A 111 8.86 9.05 -6.94
C LEU A 111 8.01 7.78 -6.95
N THR A 112 7.10 7.63 -7.92
CA THR A 112 6.29 6.39 -8.03
C THR A 112 7.18 5.18 -8.28
N LEU A 113 8.21 5.31 -9.12
CA LEU A 113 9.17 4.24 -9.34
C LEU A 113 9.96 3.91 -8.06
N ALA A 114 10.45 4.94 -7.35
CA ALA A 114 11.17 4.77 -6.08
C ALA A 114 10.30 4.10 -5.00
N PHE A 115 9.04 4.50 -4.86
CA PHE A 115 8.09 3.86 -3.95
C PHE A 115 7.82 2.40 -4.33
N THR A 116 7.64 2.12 -5.63
CA THR A 116 7.43 0.76 -6.12
C THR A 116 8.61 -0.13 -5.78
N ILE A 117 9.84 0.32 -6.08
CA ILE A 117 11.06 -0.42 -5.77
C ILE A 117 11.22 -0.57 -4.26
N GLY A 118 11.01 0.48 -3.48
CA GLY A 118 11.15 0.45 -2.02
C GLY A 118 10.20 -0.53 -1.33
N LEU A 119 8.95 -0.61 -1.79
CA LEU A 119 7.97 -1.57 -1.24
C LEU A 119 8.24 -3.01 -1.69
N VAL A 120 8.80 -3.21 -2.87
CA VAL A 120 9.07 -4.56 -3.39
C VAL A 120 10.45 -5.10 -2.96
N ALA A 121 11.42 -4.24 -2.68
CA ALA A 121 12.77 -4.62 -2.25
C ALA A 121 12.85 -5.12 -0.79
N VAL A 122 11.71 -5.30 -0.14
CA VAL A 122 11.61 -5.89 1.20
C VAL A 122 11.97 -7.38 1.12
N SER A 123 12.67 -7.89 2.14
CA SER A 123 12.97 -9.32 2.27
C SER A 123 11.68 -10.14 2.20
N GLU A 124 11.73 -11.30 1.52
CA GLU A 124 10.61 -12.26 1.44
C GLU A 124 10.04 -12.60 2.83
N ILE A 125 10.90 -12.71 3.83
CA ILE A 125 10.51 -13.03 5.21
C ILE A 125 9.72 -11.89 5.86
N MET A 126 9.91 -10.65 5.39
CA MET A 126 9.23 -9.46 5.90
C MET A 126 8.01 -9.08 5.04
N PHE A 127 7.77 -9.80 3.94
CA PHE A 127 6.61 -9.58 3.10
C PHE A 127 5.33 -9.90 3.88
N LEU A 128 4.28 -9.11 3.61
CA LEU A 128 2.99 -9.20 4.30
C LEU A 128 3.02 -8.94 5.81
N GLN A 129 4.15 -8.59 6.42
CA GLN A 129 4.17 -8.18 7.83
C GLN A 129 3.49 -6.83 8.04
N ARG A 130 3.11 -6.56 9.30
CA ARG A 130 2.43 -5.32 9.69
C ARG A 130 3.23 -4.07 9.31
N GLU A 131 4.55 -4.11 9.45
CA GLU A 131 5.45 -3.01 9.11
C GLU A 131 5.39 -2.69 7.62
N HIS A 132 5.28 -3.71 6.77
CA HIS A 132 5.16 -3.53 5.32
C HIS A 132 3.80 -2.92 4.95
N ILE A 133 2.72 -3.40 5.55
CA ILE A 133 1.37 -2.82 5.37
C ILE A 133 1.35 -1.35 5.79
N ILE A 134 1.92 -1.03 6.96
CA ILE A 134 2.03 0.34 7.47
C ILE A 134 2.89 1.21 6.54
N ALA A 135 4.03 0.70 6.05
CA ALA A 135 4.90 1.43 5.14
C ALA A 135 4.20 1.79 3.82
N ALA A 136 3.43 0.87 3.24
CA ALA A 136 2.64 1.15 2.03
C ALA A 136 1.58 2.24 2.28
N GLY A 137 0.86 2.17 3.40
CA GLY A 137 -0.10 3.20 3.80
C GLY A 137 0.55 4.56 4.09
N LEU A 138 1.73 4.56 4.71
CA LEU A 138 2.47 5.78 5.04
C LEU A 138 2.87 6.56 3.78
N ILE A 139 3.20 5.89 2.69
CA ILE A 139 3.51 6.55 1.40
C ILE A 139 2.32 7.37 0.91
N VAL A 140 1.09 6.84 1.03
CA VAL A 140 -0.14 7.57 0.67
C VAL A 140 -0.32 8.78 1.56
N TYR A 141 -0.13 8.62 2.87
CA TYR A 141 -0.24 9.72 3.84
C TYR A 141 0.77 10.84 3.52
N VAL A 142 2.04 10.50 3.27
CA VAL A 142 3.08 11.48 2.93
C VAL A 142 2.74 12.20 1.61
N ALA A 143 2.31 11.46 0.58
CA ALA A 143 1.89 12.05 -0.68
C ALA A 143 0.71 13.03 -0.50
N HIS A 144 -0.25 12.69 0.36
CA HIS A 144 -1.38 13.55 0.69
C HIS A 144 -0.95 14.79 1.47
N ALA A 145 -0.10 14.64 2.49
CA ALA A 145 0.39 15.75 3.32
C ALA A 145 1.14 16.79 2.47
N LEU A 146 2.02 16.34 1.56
CA LEU A 146 2.73 17.22 0.62
C LEU A 146 1.77 18.02 -0.27
N ASN A 147 0.67 17.40 -0.71
CA ASN A 147 -0.35 18.08 -1.51
C ASN A 147 -1.13 19.13 -0.69
N SER A 148 -1.46 18.82 0.56
CA SER A 148 -2.17 19.74 1.46
C SER A 148 -1.37 21.01 1.75
N GLU A 149 -0.06 20.87 2.04
CA GLU A 149 0.82 22.03 2.27
C GLU A 149 0.93 22.94 1.04
N ASN A 150 0.97 22.36 -0.17
CA ASN A 150 0.98 23.14 -1.40
C ASN A 150 -0.34 23.93 -1.59
N ASN A 151 -1.47 23.32 -1.26
CA ASN A 151 -2.78 23.98 -1.30
C ASN A 151 -2.89 25.11 -0.26
N ALA A 152 -2.30 24.91 0.93
CA ALA A 152 -2.23 25.96 1.95
C ALA A 152 -1.36 27.15 1.51
N LYS A 153 -0.17 26.88 0.94
CA LYS A 153 0.73 27.93 0.42
C LYS A 153 0.10 28.73 -0.72
N THR A 154 -0.57 28.05 -1.65
CA THR A 154 -1.28 28.73 -2.74
C THR A 154 -2.41 29.59 -2.21
N ARG A 155 -3.22 29.12 -1.26
CA ARG A 155 -4.29 29.92 -0.63
C ARG A 155 -3.75 31.20 0.04
N VAL A 156 -2.69 31.10 0.85
CA VAL A 156 -2.07 32.28 1.50
C VAL A 156 -1.57 33.30 0.46
N TRP A 157 -1.02 32.82 -0.66
CA TRP A 157 -0.55 33.69 -1.73
C TRP A 157 -1.70 34.43 -2.43
N TRP A 158 -2.83 33.77 -2.67
CA TRP A 158 -4.04 34.38 -3.22
C TRP A 158 -4.63 35.45 -2.28
N GLU A 159 -4.66 35.19 -0.97
CA GLU A 159 -5.16 36.16 0.03
C GLU A 159 -4.26 37.40 0.13
N LEU A 160 -2.94 37.26 -0.02
CA LEU A 160 -1.99 38.38 -0.01
C LEU A 160 -1.93 39.16 -1.32
N SER A 161 -2.36 38.58 -2.44
CA SER A 161 -2.36 39.22 -3.77
C SER A 161 -3.71 39.79 -4.17
N ALA A 162 -4.75 39.57 -3.36
CA ALA A 162 -6.03 40.25 -3.53
C ALA A 162 -5.86 41.77 -3.26
N PRO A 163 -6.25 42.65 -4.19
CA PRO A 163 -6.23 44.09 -3.94
C PRO A 163 -7.14 44.39 -2.76
N LEU A 164 -6.60 45.07 -1.74
CA LEU A 164 -7.37 45.61 -0.62
C LEU A 164 -8.49 46.50 -1.18
N SER A 165 -9.71 45.98 -1.17
CA SER A 165 -10.94 46.73 -1.45
C SER A 165 -11.36 47.53 -0.24
#